data_AF-A0A0G0E1W0-F1
#
_entry.id   AF-A0A0G0E1W0-F1
#
_cell.length_a   1.000
_cell.length_b   1.000
_cell.length_c   1.000
_cell.angle_alpha   90.00
_cell.angle_beta   90.00
_cell.angle_gamma   90.00
#
_symmetry.space_group_name_H-M   'P 1'
#
loop_
_entity.id
_entity.type
_entity.pdbx_description
1 polymer ?
#
loop_
_entity_poly.entity_id
_entity_poly.type
_entity_poly.pdbx_seq_one_letter_code
_entity_poly.pdbx_strand_id
1 'polypeptide(L)'
;MVRGFGARFFLDNKKGRGDALKIGIKKAKKDVVLFFDADGSHDEKDIPNFVRPILEKRADLVIGSRRTGGSADIIVNLTGIVRSAGCDFLVAMVNHKFKTNLTDILYSFRAIRASTVKKIALHSDDFGIEQEMVVSCLKLGYVVKEIPSREKARGWGKSKLRTITGIKFIFSLVNQLYFS
;
A
#
# COMPACT_ATOMS: atom_id res chain seq x y z
N MET A 1 -26.51 5.72 4.55
CA MET A 1 -25.73 6.58 3.64
C MET A 1 -25.18 7.74 4.46
N VAL A 2 -23.87 7.82 4.71
CA VAL A 2 -23.28 8.90 5.52
C VAL A 2 -23.13 10.14 4.65
N ARG A 3 -24.13 11.04 4.66
CA ARG A 3 -24.03 12.40 4.10
C ARG A 3 -23.79 13.35 5.28
N GLY A 4 -22.71 14.15 5.24
CA GLY A 4 -22.43 15.17 6.27
C GLY A 4 -20.97 15.57 6.46
N PHE A 5 -20.01 14.68 6.16
CA PHE A 5 -18.57 14.91 6.45
C PHE A 5 -17.72 15.23 5.22
N GLY A 6 -18.31 15.73 4.12
CA GLY A 6 -17.59 15.88 2.85
C GLY A 6 -17.22 14.56 2.16
N ALA A 7 -17.73 13.43 2.66
CA ALA A 7 -17.55 12.12 2.06
C ALA A 7 -18.24 12.02 0.69
N ARG A 8 -17.55 11.43 -0.29
CA ARG A 8 -18.08 11.16 -1.63
C ARG A 8 -17.94 9.67 -1.93
N PHE A 9 -18.99 9.10 -2.52
CA PHE A 9 -19.05 7.69 -2.86
C PHE A 9 -18.90 7.52 -4.37
N PHE A 10 -18.09 6.55 -4.76
CA PHE A 10 -17.91 6.13 -6.16
C PHE A 10 -17.98 4.61 -6.19
N LEU A 11 -18.66 4.08 -7.20
CA LEU A 11 -18.67 2.64 -7.46
C LEU A 11 -17.43 2.29 -8.26
N ASP A 12 -16.85 1.13 -7.94
CA ASP A 12 -15.82 0.50 -8.73
C ASP A 12 -16.43 -0.32 -9.88
N ASN A 13 -15.57 -0.88 -10.74
CA ASN A 13 -15.97 -1.77 -11.82
C ASN A 13 -16.02 -3.24 -11.36
N LYS A 14 -16.03 -3.49 -10.04
CA LYS A 14 -16.00 -4.83 -9.43
C LYS A 14 -14.81 -5.71 -9.85
N LYS A 15 -13.70 -5.11 -10.29
CA LYS A 15 -12.49 -5.85 -10.70
C LYS A 15 -11.58 -6.21 -9.52
N GLY A 16 -11.64 -5.42 -8.45
CA GLY A 16 -10.84 -5.62 -7.26
C GLY A 16 -10.37 -4.32 -6.64
N ARG A 17 -9.51 -4.46 -5.63
CA ARG A 17 -9.01 -3.34 -4.84
C ARG A 17 -8.27 -2.31 -5.69
N GLY A 18 -7.39 -2.75 -6.59
CA GLY A 18 -6.61 -1.87 -7.44
C GLY A 18 -7.48 -0.99 -8.34
N ASP A 19 -8.56 -1.53 -8.89
CA ASP A 19 -9.54 -0.74 -9.66
C ASP A 19 -10.22 0.32 -8.79
N ALA A 20 -10.67 -0.04 -7.58
CA ALA A 20 -11.25 0.90 -6.63
C ALA A 20 -10.27 2.03 -6.26
N LEU A 21 -9.00 1.71 -6.01
CA LEU A 21 -7.98 2.72 -5.70
C LEU A 21 -7.71 3.64 -6.90
N LYS A 22 -7.63 3.10 -8.11
CA LYS A 22 -7.44 3.90 -9.35
C LYS A 22 -8.58 4.87 -9.58
N ILE A 23 -9.82 4.46 -9.33
CA ILE A 23 -10.98 5.36 -9.38
C ILE A 23 -10.87 6.44 -8.32
N GLY A 24 -10.51 6.09 -7.08
CA GLY A 24 -10.26 7.04 -6.00
C GLY A 24 -9.20 8.09 -6.38
N ILE A 25 -8.06 7.64 -6.90
CA ILE A 25 -6.96 8.49 -7.39
C ILE A 25 -7.46 9.47 -8.45
N LYS A 26 -8.23 8.98 -9.44
CA LYS A 26 -8.78 9.83 -10.52
C LYS A 26 -9.75 10.90 -9.99
N LYS A 27 -10.46 10.62 -8.88
CA LYS A 27 -11.42 11.55 -8.27
C LYS A 27 -10.78 12.46 -7.21
N ALA A 28 -9.57 12.16 -6.75
CA ALA A 28 -8.86 12.96 -5.76
C ALA A 28 -8.50 14.35 -6.31
N LYS A 29 -8.81 15.39 -5.53
CA LYS A 29 -8.65 16.80 -5.91
C LYS A 29 -7.61 17.56 -5.08
N LYS A 30 -7.02 16.92 -4.07
CA LYS A 30 -6.08 17.53 -3.13
C LYS A 30 -4.66 17.09 -3.43
N ASP A 31 -3.68 17.70 -2.76
CA ASP A 31 -2.25 17.52 -3.04
C ASP A 31 -1.68 16.20 -2.53
N VAL A 32 -2.36 15.56 -1.58
CA VAL A 32 -1.97 14.28 -0.99
C VAL A 32 -3.15 13.32 -1.09
N VAL A 33 -2.86 12.09 -1.51
CA VAL A 33 -3.81 10.98 -1.53
C VAL A 33 -3.38 10.00 -0.44
N LEU A 34 -4.25 9.76 0.53
CA LEU A 34 -4.07 8.77 1.59
C LEU A 34 -4.95 7.55 1.30
N PHE A 35 -4.39 6.37 1.50
CA PHE A 35 -5.09 5.10 1.37
C PHE A 35 -5.07 4.40 2.73
N PHE A 36 -6.22 3.86 3.13
CA PHE A 36 -6.36 3.04 4.32
C PHE A 36 -7.66 2.20 4.21
N ASP A 37 -7.70 1.09 4.94
CA ASP A 37 -8.84 0.19 4.98
C ASP A 37 -9.91 0.64 5.98
N ALA A 38 -11.18 0.47 5.60
CA ALA A 38 -12.35 0.86 6.40
C ALA A 38 -12.76 -0.21 7.43
N ASP A 39 -11.84 -1.08 7.86
CA ASP A 39 -12.10 -2.23 8.73
C ASP A 39 -11.62 -2.02 10.19
N GLY A 40 -11.07 -0.84 10.48
CA GLY A 40 -10.54 -0.45 11.79
C GLY A 40 -9.14 -0.97 12.10
N SER A 41 -8.44 -1.57 11.13
CA SER A 41 -7.08 -2.11 11.32
C SER A 41 -5.98 -1.03 11.38
N HIS A 42 -6.30 0.21 10.99
CA HIS A 42 -5.38 1.33 11.03
C HIS A 42 -5.70 2.30 12.16
N ASP A 43 -4.69 2.98 12.69
CA ASP A 43 -4.88 4.09 13.62
C ASP A 43 -4.95 5.42 12.86
N GLU A 44 -6.10 6.08 12.88
CA GLU A 44 -6.28 7.39 12.25
C GLU A 44 -5.37 8.47 12.84
N LYS A 45 -4.86 8.28 14.06
CA LYS A 45 -3.89 9.19 14.69
C LYS A 45 -2.53 9.15 14.00
N ASP A 46 -2.25 8.13 13.19
CA ASP A 46 -1.02 8.05 12.40
C ASP A 46 -1.07 8.92 11.13
N ILE A 47 -2.26 9.34 10.68
CA ILE A 47 -2.43 10.10 9.41
C ILE A 47 -1.46 11.29 9.29
N PRO A 48 -1.26 12.14 10.33
CA PRO A 48 -0.28 13.22 10.25
C PRO A 48 1.15 12.76 9.97
N ASN A 49 1.56 11.57 10.46
CA ASN A 49 2.90 11.03 10.23
C ASN A 49 3.10 10.58 8.78
N PHE A 50 2.03 10.16 8.09
CA PHE A 50 2.05 9.84 6.66
C PHE A 50 2.06 11.10 5.78
N VAL A 51 1.25 12.10 6.13
CA VAL A 51 1.02 13.28 5.29
C VAL A 51 2.15 14.31 5.43
N ARG A 52 2.65 14.54 6.65
CA ARG A 52 3.65 15.58 6.95
C ARG A 52 4.92 15.48 6.10
N PRO A 53 5.56 14.31 5.91
CA PRO A 53 6.75 14.20 5.06
C PRO A 53 6.51 14.62 3.60
N ILE A 54 5.28 14.44 3.09
CA ILE A 54 4.93 14.81 1.71
C ILE A 54 4.73 16.32 1.59
N LEU A 55 4.04 16.93 2.56
CA LEU A 55 3.84 18.38 2.61
C LEU A 55 5.17 19.13 2.78
N GLU A 56 6.08 18.59 3.59
CA GLU A 56 7.43 19.12 3.80
C GLU A 56 8.40 18.77 2.66
N LYS A 57 7.92 18.15 1.56
CA LYS A 57 8.72 17.76 0.39
C LYS A 57 9.90 16.84 0.72
N ARG A 58 9.79 16.06 1.80
CA ARG A 58 10.79 15.06 2.24
C ARG A 58 10.47 13.65 1.75
N ALA A 59 9.32 13.44 1.10
CA ALA A 59 8.90 12.20 0.48
C ALA A 59 7.88 12.48 -0.64
N ASP A 60 7.78 11.53 -1.57
CA ASP A 60 6.71 11.48 -2.57
C ASP A 60 5.70 10.38 -2.25
N LEU A 61 6.17 9.27 -1.68
CA LEU A 61 5.37 8.17 -1.16
C LEU A 61 5.82 7.87 0.28
N VAL A 62 4.86 7.77 1.20
CA VAL A 62 5.08 7.31 2.58
C VAL A 62 4.25 6.05 2.78
N ILE A 63 4.91 4.94 3.15
CA ILE A 63 4.26 3.65 3.45
C ILE A 63 4.42 3.30 4.92
N GLY A 64 3.42 2.61 5.46
CA GLY A 64 3.48 2.08 6.82
C GLY A 64 4.17 0.73 6.81
N SER A 65 4.90 0.43 7.87
CA SER A 65 5.48 -0.89 8.09
C SER A 65 4.94 -1.53 9.34
N ARG A 66 4.36 -2.72 9.14
CA ARG A 66 3.94 -3.63 10.21
C ARG A 66 5.11 -4.36 10.85
N ARG A 67 6.26 -4.42 10.17
CA ARG A 67 7.49 -5.01 10.72
C ARG A 67 8.07 -4.15 11.84
N THR A 68 8.06 -2.83 11.64
CA THR A 68 8.61 -1.88 12.61
C THR A 68 7.55 -1.35 13.57
N GLY A 69 6.27 -1.28 13.18
CA GLY A 69 5.16 -0.84 14.03
C GLY A 69 4.40 -1.96 14.76
N GLY A 70 4.59 -3.21 14.35
CA GLY A 70 3.88 -4.38 14.86
C GLY A 70 2.55 -4.66 14.15
N SER A 71 2.09 -5.90 14.23
CA SER A 71 0.78 -6.33 13.74
C SER A 71 0.18 -7.36 14.69
N ALA A 72 -1.13 -7.27 14.91
CA ALA A 72 -1.89 -8.29 15.64
C ALA A 72 -2.05 -9.61 14.86
N ASP A 73 -1.85 -9.62 13.54
CA ASP A 73 -2.22 -10.73 12.66
C ASP A 73 -1.02 -11.47 12.01
N ILE A 74 0.20 -10.92 12.03
CA ILE A 74 1.32 -11.44 11.23
C ILE A 74 1.83 -12.83 11.67
N ILE A 75 1.72 -13.22 12.94
CA ILE A 75 2.35 -14.47 13.46
C ILE A 75 1.41 -15.26 14.39
N VAL A 76 0.12 -15.34 14.07
CA VAL A 76 -0.82 -16.12 14.92
C VAL A 76 -1.00 -17.56 14.42
N ASN A 77 -0.65 -17.86 13.17
CA ASN A 77 -0.78 -19.20 12.58
C ASN A 77 0.18 -19.42 11.38
N LEU A 78 0.25 -20.67 10.88
CA LEU A 78 1.09 -21.06 9.73
C LEU A 78 0.82 -20.20 8.48
N THR A 79 -0.42 -19.76 8.28
CA THR A 79 -0.78 -18.88 7.17
C THR A 79 -0.16 -17.49 7.31
N GLY A 80 -0.13 -16.94 8.53
CA GLY A 80 0.58 -15.70 8.85
C GLY A 80 2.07 -15.80 8.55
N ILE A 81 2.72 -16.89 8.97
CA ILE A 81 4.15 -17.15 8.72
C ILE A 81 4.46 -17.18 7.22
N VAL A 82 3.67 -17.91 6.42
CA VAL A 82 3.87 -17.99 4.96
C VAL A 82 3.73 -16.62 4.29
N ARG A 83 2.71 -15.83 4.69
CA ARG A 83 2.51 -14.47 4.17
C ARG A 83 3.65 -13.54 4.57
N SER A 84 4.10 -13.67 5.80
CA SER A 84 5.22 -12.93 6.38
C SER A 84 6.50 -13.18 5.58
N ALA A 85 6.89 -14.45 5.40
CA ALA A 85 8.06 -14.83 4.61
C ALA A 85 7.96 -14.40 3.13
N GLY A 86 6.76 -14.53 2.54
CA GLY A 86 6.52 -14.04 1.17
C GLY A 86 6.71 -12.52 1.05
N CYS A 87 6.26 -11.74 2.03
CA CYS A 87 6.51 -10.30 2.07
C CYS A 87 8.00 -9.99 2.16
N ASP A 88 8.74 -10.68 3.03
CA ASP A 88 10.18 -10.45 3.21
C ASP A 88 10.96 -10.76 1.94
N PHE A 89 10.58 -11.82 1.22
CA PHE A 89 11.17 -12.15 -0.07
C PHE A 89 10.95 -11.05 -1.13
N LEU A 90 9.73 -10.54 -1.24
CA LEU A 90 9.41 -9.46 -2.19
C LEU A 90 10.15 -8.17 -1.81
N VAL A 91 10.21 -7.83 -0.52
CA VAL A 91 10.98 -6.69 0.01
C VAL A 91 12.46 -6.82 -0.33
N ALA A 92 13.05 -8.02 -0.13
CA ALA A 92 14.45 -8.27 -0.45
C ALA A 92 14.77 -8.03 -1.93
N MET A 93 13.89 -8.46 -2.84
CA MET A 93 14.04 -8.20 -4.27
C MET A 93 14.02 -6.70 -4.60
N VAL A 94 13.08 -5.95 -4.02
CA VAL A 94 12.97 -4.49 -4.22
C VAL A 94 14.20 -3.78 -3.67
N ASN A 95 14.60 -4.11 -2.43
CA ASN A 95 15.77 -3.51 -1.79
C ASN A 95 17.06 -3.81 -2.56
N HIS A 96 17.23 -5.03 -3.06
CA HIS A 96 18.38 -5.39 -3.87
C HIS A 96 18.44 -4.57 -5.18
N LYS A 97 17.31 -4.46 -5.89
CA LYS A 97 17.24 -3.75 -7.18
C LYS A 97 17.45 -2.24 -7.05
N PHE A 98 16.81 -1.62 -6.05
CA PHE A 98 16.77 -0.15 -5.90
C PHE A 98 17.70 0.39 -4.81
N LYS A 99 18.46 -0.49 -4.13
CA LYS A 99 19.37 -0.13 -3.02
C LYS A 99 18.64 0.59 -1.88
N THR A 100 17.45 0.12 -1.55
CA THR A 100 16.62 0.64 -0.45
C THR A 100 16.71 -0.26 0.79
N ASN A 101 16.11 0.19 1.89
CA ASN A 101 16.04 -0.53 3.17
C ASN A 101 14.60 -0.65 3.70
N LEU A 102 13.64 -0.84 2.79
CA LEU A 102 12.23 -1.01 3.15
C LEU A 102 12.02 -2.32 3.90
N THR A 103 10.98 -2.39 4.73
CA THR A 103 10.60 -3.58 5.51
C THR A 103 9.19 -4.06 5.21
N ASP A 104 8.33 -3.25 4.59
CA ASP A 104 7.01 -3.64 4.09
C ASP A 104 6.70 -2.90 2.78
N ILE A 105 6.18 -3.60 1.77
CA ILE A 105 5.73 -3.00 0.49
C ILE A 105 4.25 -3.30 0.19
N LEU A 106 3.62 -4.15 1.01
CA LEU A 106 2.26 -4.66 0.79
C LEU A 106 1.22 -4.03 1.72
N TYR A 107 1.64 -3.21 2.69
CA TYR A 107 0.70 -2.63 3.65
C TYR A 107 -0.17 -1.54 3.05
N SER A 108 -1.48 -1.59 3.29
CA SER A 108 -2.47 -0.70 2.68
C SER A 108 -2.40 0.74 3.17
N PHE A 109 -1.88 0.99 4.39
CA PHE A 109 -1.78 2.34 4.92
C PHE A 109 -0.60 3.09 4.32
N ARG A 110 -0.90 4.10 3.51
CA ARG A 110 0.11 4.88 2.78
C ARG A 110 -0.43 6.22 2.33
N ALA A 111 0.46 7.19 2.16
CA ALA A 111 0.16 8.47 1.53
C ALA A 111 1.08 8.70 0.34
N ILE A 112 0.57 9.32 -0.72
CA ILE A 112 1.34 9.68 -1.91
C ILE A 112 0.99 11.10 -2.36
N ARG A 113 1.97 11.83 -2.87
CA ARG A 113 1.74 13.11 -3.53
C ARG A 113 0.84 12.89 -4.75
N ALA A 114 -0.22 13.69 -4.87
CA ALA A 114 -1.21 13.54 -5.94
C ALA A 114 -0.61 13.74 -7.34
N SER A 115 0.41 14.60 -7.47
CA SER A 115 1.15 14.75 -8.73
C SER A 115 2.01 13.54 -9.06
N THR A 116 2.51 12.80 -8.06
CA THR A 116 3.32 11.60 -8.23
C THR A 116 2.45 10.43 -8.66
N VAL A 117 1.35 10.16 -7.96
CA VAL A 117 0.46 9.02 -8.27
C VAL A 117 -0.19 9.15 -9.66
N LYS A 118 -0.32 10.37 -10.20
CA LYS A 118 -0.82 10.61 -11.56
C LYS A 118 0.22 10.35 -12.65
N LYS A 119 1.50 10.30 -12.30
CA LYS A 119 2.62 10.05 -13.23
C LYS A 119 3.08 8.59 -13.24
N ILE A 120 2.79 7.83 -12.18
CA ILE A 120 3.09 6.40 -12.14
C ILE A 120 2.00 5.63 -12.88
N ALA A 121 2.39 4.62 -13.66
CA ALA A 121 1.44 3.74 -14.32
C ALA A 121 1.04 2.60 -13.36
N LEU A 122 -0.24 2.53 -13.01
CA LEU A 122 -0.80 1.47 -12.16
C LEU A 122 -1.71 0.57 -12.99
N HIS A 123 -1.34 -0.70 -13.13
CA HIS A 123 -2.03 -1.69 -13.93
C HIS A 123 -2.77 -2.72 -13.09
N SER A 124 -2.26 -3.06 -11.90
CA SER A 124 -2.90 -4.06 -11.03
C SER A 124 -4.32 -3.65 -10.65
N ASP A 125 -5.27 -4.57 -10.84
CA ASP A 125 -6.67 -4.41 -10.44
C ASP A 125 -6.94 -5.03 -9.05
N ASP A 126 -5.99 -5.76 -8.47
CA ASP A 126 -6.12 -6.48 -7.21
C ASP A 126 -5.22 -5.89 -6.10
N PHE A 127 -4.79 -6.72 -5.16
CA PHE A 127 -3.89 -6.37 -4.05
C PHE A 127 -2.41 -6.23 -4.47
N GLY A 128 -2.08 -6.41 -5.75
CA GLY A 128 -0.76 -6.13 -6.30
C GLY A 128 -0.48 -4.64 -6.46
N ILE A 129 -1.50 -3.79 -6.41
CA ILE A 129 -1.35 -2.34 -6.61
C ILE A 129 -0.46 -1.70 -5.54
N GLU A 130 -0.43 -2.28 -4.33
CA GLU A 130 0.43 -1.85 -3.24
C GLU A 130 1.93 -1.96 -3.60
N GLN A 131 2.38 -3.13 -4.05
CA GLN A 131 3.77 -3.30 -4.48
C GLN A 131 4.06 -2.49 -5.74
N GLU A 132 3.11 -2.44 -6.68
CA GLU A 132 3.27 -1.71 -7.94
C GLU A 132 3.51 -0.22 -7.71
N MET A 133 2.79 0.38 -6.76
CA MET A 133 2.97 1.78 -6.40
C MET A 133 4.38 2.06 -5.86
N VAL A 134 4.93 1.18 -5.03
CA VAL A 134 6.29 1.31 -4.49
C VAL A 134 7.32 1.19 -5.61
N VAL A 135 7.24 0.11 -6.41
CA VAL A 135 8.19 -0.15 -7.50
C VAL A 135 8.15 0.96 -8.54
N SER A 136 6.96 1.43 -8.92
CA SER A 136 6.82 2.52 -9.89
C SER A 136 7.38 3.83 -9.38
N CYS A 137 7.24 4.12 -8.08
CA CYS A 137 7.86 5.29 -7.48
C CYS A 137 9.40 5.19 -7.53
N LEU A 138 9.96 4.05 -7.12
CA LEU A 138 11.40 3.82 -7.11
C LEU A 138 12.02 3.88 -8.51
N LYS A 139 11.38 3.30 -9.53
CA LYS A 139 11.82 3.37 -10.92
C LYS A 139 11.96 4.79 -11.46
N LEU A 140 11.04 5.66 -11.07
CA LEU A 140 11.02 7.06 -11.50
C LEU A 140 11.87 7.97 -10.59
N GLY A 141 12.62 7.40 -9.64
CA GLY A 141 13.51 8.13 -8.76
C GLY A 141 12.78 8.93 -7.67
N TYR A 142 11.51 8.65 -7.40
CA TYR A 142 10.76 9.32 -6.34
C TYR A 142 11.20 8.85 -4.96
N VAL A 143 11.09 9.73 -3.97
CA VAL A 143 11.50 9.43 -2.60
C VAL A 143 10.42 8.63 -1.89
N VAL A 144 10.70 7.36 -1.60
CA VAL A 144 9.85 6.49 -0.79
C VAL A 144 10.36 6.48 0.65
N LYS A 145 9.48 6.80 1.61
CA LYS A 145 9.76 6.68 3.04
C LYS A 145 8.87 5.65 3.68
N GLU A 146 9.43 4.97 4.67
CA GLU A 146 8.71 4.03 5.51
C GLU A 146 8.60 4.60 6.93
N ILE A 147 7.44 4.39 7.56
CA ILE A 147 7.23 4.72 8.98
C ILE A 147 6.65 3.52 9.73
N PRO A 148 6.97 3.33 11.02
CA PRO A 148 6.28 2.35 11.84
C PRO A 148 4.78 2.64 11.89
N SER A 149 3.94 1.64 11.64
CA SER A 149 2.50 1.74 11.85
C SER A 149 1.93 0.40 12.31
N ARG A 150 1.10 0.45 13.36
CA ARG A 150 0.56 -0.74 14.00
C ARG A 150 -0.72 -1.20 13.32
N GLU A 151 -0.72 -2.43 12.82
CA GLU A 151 -1.94 -3.07 12.33
C GLU A 151 -2.71 -3.69 13.51
N LYS A 152 -3.87 -3.13 13.82
CA LYS A 152 -4.79 -3.62 14.85
C LYS A 152 -5.56 -4.84 14.34
N ALA A 153 -6.00 -5.69 15.27
CA ALA A 153 -6.94 -6.75 14.93
C ALA A 153 -8.20 -6.15 14.28
N ARG A 154 -8.64 -6.75 13.19
CA ARG A 154 -9.78 -6.26 12.43
C ARG A 154 -11.04 -6.23 13.30
N GLY A 155 -11.71 -5.09 13.37
CA GLY A 155 -12.97 -4.96 14.12
C GLY A 155 -14.16 -5.59 13.39
N TRP A 156 -14.13 -5.60 12.04
CA TRP A 156 -15.27 -5.99 11.21
C TRP A 156 -14.87 -6.75 9.93
N GLY A 157 -15.54 -7.87 9.63
CA GLY A 157 -15.40 -8.63 8.38
C GLY A 157 -14.24 -9.65 8.35
N LYS A 158 -14.19 -10.48 7.30
CA LYS A 158 -13.13 -11.50 7.10
C LYS A 158 -12.12 -11.06 6.03
N SER A 159 -10.87 -11.52 6.15
CA SER A 159 -9.83 -11.25 5.15
C SER A 159 -10.25 -11.78 3.77
N LYS A 160 -10.11 -10.93 2.76
CA LYS A 160 -10.36 -11.28 1.35
C LYS A 160 -9.08 -11.71 0.62
N LEU A 161 -7.92 -11.61 1.28
CA LEU A 161 -6.63 -11.99 0.75
C LEU A 161 -6.41 -13.49 0.97
N ARG A 162 -6.36 -14.26 -0.12
CA ARG A 162 -6.01 -15.68 -0.10
C ARG A 162 -4.51 -15.87 -0.22
N THR A 163 -3.95 -16.83 0.50
CA THR A 163 -2.50 -17.12 0.53
C THR A 163 -1.97 -17.63 -0.83
N ILE A 164 -2.81 -18.33 -1.59
CA ILE A 164 -2.49 -18.82 -2.95
C ILE A 164 -2.19 -17.68 -3.94
N THR A 165 -2.58 -16.45 -3.62
CA THR A 165 -2.25 -15.25 -4.43
C THR A 165 -0.78 -14.85 -4.32
N GLY A 166 0.00 -15.40 -3.38
CA GLY A 166 1.40 -15.03 -3.15
C GLY A 166 2.31 -15.23 -4.37
N ILE A 167 2.14 -16.35 -5.11
CA ILE A 167 2.92 -16.62 -6.34
C ILE A 167 2.66 -15.56 -7.41
N LYS A 168 1.41 -15.06 -7.51
CA LYS A 168 1.07 -13.98 -8.45
C LYS A 168 1.81 -12.70 -8.12
N PHE A 169 2.00 -12.38 -6.85
CA PHE A 169 2.77 -11.19 -6.47
C PHE A 169 4.23 -11.30 -6.87
N ILE A 170 4.84 -12.48 -6.73
CA ILE A 170 6.22 -12.74 -7.17
C ILE A 170 6.34 -12.55 -8.68
N PHE A 171 5.50 -13.20 -9.49
CA PHE A 171 5.55 -13.04 -10.95
C PHE A 171 5.29 -11.60 -11.39
N SER A 172 4.30 -10.93 -10.77
CA SER A 172 4.02 -9.52 -11.03
C SER A 172 5.21 -8.64 -10.70
N LEU A 173 5.90 -8.90 -9.58
CA LEU A 173 7.06 -8.13 -9.17
C LEU A 173 8.23 -8.35 -10.13
N VAL A 174 8.55 -9.60 -10.48
CA VAL A 174 9.61 -9.91 -11.46
C VAL A 174 9.33 -9.20 -12.79
N ASN A 175 8.09 -9.27 -13.28
CA ASN A 175 7.71 -8.58 -14.51
C ASN A 175 7.93 -7.07 -14.40
N GLN A 176 7.51 -6.47 -13.29
CA GLN A 176 7.73 -5.05 -13.02
C GLN A 176 9.21 -4.71 -12.90
N LEU A 177 10.06 -5.51 -12.25
CA LEU A 177 11.46 -5.13 -12.04
C LEU A 177 12.33 -5.22 -13.31
N TYR A 178 11.95 -6.05 -14.28
CA TYR A 178 12.82 -6.39 -15.41
C TYR A 178 12.23 -6.18 -16.81
N PHE A 179 10.90 -6.09 -16.96
CA PHE A 179 10.26 -6.11 -18.28
C PHE A 179 9.27 -4.95 -18.52
N SER A 180 9.07 -4.07 -17.53
CA SER A 180 8.14 -2.93 -17.60
C SER A 180 8.84 -1.58 -17.40
#